data_AF-A0A4Y8Z2W6-F1
#
_entry.id   AF-A0A4Y8Z2W6-F1
#
_cell.length_a   1.000
_cell.length_b   1.000
_cell.length_c   1.000
_cell.angle_alpha   90.00
_cell.angle_beta   90.00
_cell.angle_gamma   90.00
#
_symmetry.space_group_name_H-M   'P 1'
#
loop_
_entity.id
_entity.type
_entity.pdbx_description
1 polymer ?
#
loop_
_entity_poly.entity_id
_entity_poly.type
_entity_poly.pdbx_seq_one_letter_code
_entity_poly.pdbx_strand_id
1 'polypeptide(L)'
;MALPSYTPGSIDWPYLDKDSAARLWVELGTWVEWLRDRYELGRTIPPCWFKHGPVVEELTAAMFARREAYQQGKNAYHGGPSAWHYQVLWPMVHRMKSITDFEQCTPHSCGFTPPTPAVADDFSEFIATDIDERDDAPTEPTSDDDAAAATPSELTMEDVIDLIDTDRAVAEDPADDFTAVIINDARWEYDEHTETYRLIR
;
A
#
# COMPACT_ATOMS: atom_id res chain seq x y z
N MET A 1 -22.47 -11.94 -0.43
CA MET A 1 -21.90 -10.91 -1.33
C MET A 1 -20.90 -11.60 -2.24
N ALA A 2 -20.92 -11.38 -3.56
CA ALA A 2 -19.92 -11.95 -4.46
C ALA A 2 -18.60 -11.20 -4.29
N LEU A 3 -17.46 -11.92 -4.36
CA LEU A 3 -16.15 -11.27 -4.40
C LEU A 3 -16.10 -10.35 -5.64
N PRO A 4 -15.49 -9.16 -5.51
CA PRO A 4 -15.34 -8.25 -6.65
C PRO A 4 -14.51 -8.89 -7.75
N SER A 5 -14.83 -8.57 -9.00
CA SER A 5 -14.06 -9.04 -10.16
C SER A 5 -12.64 -8.49 -10.12
N TYR A 6 -11.64 -9.37 -10.24
CA TYR A 6 -10.24 -8.98 -10.32
C TYR A 6 -9.88 -8.53 -11.73
N THR A 7 -9.25 -7.35 -11.87
CA THR A 7 -8.68 -6.86 -13.12
C THR A 7 -7.15 -6.77 -12.95
N PRO A 8 -6.37 -7.68 -13.55
CA PRO A 8 -4.92 -7.69 -13.43
C PRO A 8 -4.28 -6.39 -13.94
N GLY A 9 -3.26 -5.92 -13.22
CA GLY A 9 -2.48 -4.75 -13.61
C GLY A 9 -1.42 -5.08 -14.68
N SER A 10 -0.79 -4.04 -15.24
CA SER A 10 0.27 -4.19 -16.27
C SER A 10 1.59 -4.79 -15.76
N ILE A 11 1.67 -5.09 -14.47
CA ILE A 11 2.88 -5.60 -13.79
C ILE A 11 2.63 -6.93 -13.07
N ASP A 12 1.43 -7.48 -13.22
CA ASP A 12 1.00 -8.69 -12.54
C ASP A 12 1.46 -9.92 -13.33
N TRP A 13 2.67 -10.40 -13.02
CA TRP A 13 3.39 -11.42 -13.78
C TRP A 13 2.57 -12.64 -14.20
N PRO A 14 1.75 -13.27 -13.34
CA PRO A 14 0.94 -14.44 -13.71
C PRO A 14 -0.09 -14.17 -14.81
N TYR A 15 -0.48 -12.91 -15.03
CA TYR A 15 -1.54 -12.52 -15.96
C TYR A 15 -1.02 -11.80 -17.21
N LEU A 16 0.30 -11.62 -17.34
CA LEU A 16 0.89 -11.00 -18.53
C LEU A 16 0.87 -11.95 -19.72
N ASP A 17 0.50 -11.42 -20.88
CA ASP A 17 0.78 -12.07 -22.15
C ASP A 17 2.29 -12.05 -22.48
N LYS A 18 2.69 -12.79 -23.51
CA LYS A 18 4.10 -12.93 -23.91
C LYS A 18 4.79 -11.60 -24.24
N ASP A 19 4.09 -10.69 -24.93
CA ASP A 19 4.66 -9.42 -25.35
C ASP A 19 4.78 -8.47 -24.16
N SER A 20 3.76 -8.43 -23.31
CA SER A 20 3.76 -7.63 -22.07
C SER A 20 4.86 -8.10 -21.11
N ALA A 21 5.00 -9.41 -20.89
CA ALA A 21 6.06 -9.98 -20.07
C ALA A 21 7.46 -9.67 -20.63
N ALA A 22 7.66 -9.78 -21.94
CA ALA A 22 8.95 -9.48 -22.57
C ALA A 22 9.36 -8.01 -22.37
N ARG A 23 8.41 -7.07 -22.50
CA ARG A 23 8.67 -5.65 -22.25
C ARG A 23 9.01 -5.39 -20.79
N LEU A 24 8.25 -5.99 -19.86
CA LEU A 24 8.50 -5.81 -18.43
C LEU A 24 9.87 -6.37 -18.02
N TRP A 25 10.29 -7.51 -18.57
CA TRP A 25 11.63 -8.08 -18.32
C TRP A 25 12.76 -7.13 -18.74
N VAL A 26 12.65 -6.49 -19.90
CA VAL A 26 13.66 -5.55 -20.39
C VAL A 26 13.72 -4.29 -19.51
N GLU A 27 12.56 -3.76 -19.15
CA GLU A 27 12.47 -2.58 -18.29
C GLU A 27 13.04 -2.88 -16.89
N LEU A 28 12.58 -3.97 -16.28
CA LEU A 28 13.04 -4.41 -14.97
C LEU A 28 14.55 -4.69 -14.99
N GLY A 29 15.05 -5.42 -15.99
CA GLY A 29 16.48 -5.73 -16.09
C GLY A 29 17.34 -4.47 -16.14
N THR A 30 16.96 -3.49 -16.95
CA THR A 30 17.69 -2.22 -17.07
C THR A 30 17.64 -1.43 -15.76
N TRP A 31 16.47 -1.38 -15.11
CA TRP A 31 16.32 -0.67 -13.85
C TRP A 31 17.07 -1.33 -12.70
N VAL A 32 17.07 -2.66 -12.61
CA VAL A 32 17.79 -3.41 -11.57
C VAL A 32 19.29 -3.20 -11.70
N GLU A 33 19.86 -3.19 -12.91
CA GLU A 33 21.28 -2.90 -13.08
C GLU A 33 21.62 -1.46 -12.66
N TRP A 34 20.78 -0.48 -13.00
CA TRP A 34 20.93 0.89 -12.48
C TRP A 34 20.87 0.92 -10.94
N LEU A 35 19.92 0.20 -10.33
CA LEU A 35 19.76 0.17 -8.88
C LEU A 35 20.98 -0.46 -8.20
N ARG A 36 21.46 -1.59 -8.74
CA ARG A 36 22.62 -2.33 -8.24
C ARG A 36 23.89 -1.47 -8.26
N ASP A 37 24.09 -0.72 -9.32
CA ASP A 37 25.22 0.20 -9.45
C ASP A 37 25.05 1.42 -8.53
N ARG A 38 23.91 2.12 -8.63
CA ARG A 38 23.66 3.39 -7.94
C ARG A 38 23.70 3.30 -6.41
N TYR A 39 23.25 2.18 -5.86
CA TYR A 39 23.19 1.94 -4.41
C TYR A 39 24.20 0.90 -3.93
N GLU A 40 25.15 0.50 -4.78
CA GLU A 40 26.22 -0.47 -4.45
C GLU A 40 25.66 -1.83 -3.93
N LEU A 41 24.52 -2.25 -4.46
CA LEU A 41 23.77 -3.42 -3.97
C LEU A 41 24.22 -4.74 -4.60
N GLY A 42 25.34 -4.78 -5.33
CA GLY A 42 25.80 -5.99 -6.04
C GLY A 42 26.00 -7.23 -5.14
N ARG A 43 26.24 -7.04 -3.84
CA ARG A 43 26.32 -8.13 -2.84
C ARG A 43 24.97 -8.56 -2.27
N THR A 44 23.97 -7.69 -2.32
CA THR A 44 22.62 -7.96 -1.77
C THR A 44 21.69 -8.48 -2.86
N ILE A 45 21.82 -7.95 -4.08
CA ILE A 45 21.09 -8.36 -5.26
C ILE A 45 22.11 -9.04 -6.21
N PRO A 46 22.19 -10.38 -6.18
CA PRO A 46 23.19 -11.10 -6.96
C PRO A 46 22.88 -11.02 -8.46
N PRO A 47 23.87 -11.27 -9.34
CA PRO A 47 23.66 -11.22 -10.80
C PRO A 47 22.62 -12.21 -11.32
N CYS A 48 22.26 -13.22 -10.52
CA CYS A 48 21.25 -14.22 -10.84
C CYS A 48 19.84 -13.89 -10.31
N TRP A 49 19.60 -12.67 -9.81
CA TRP A 49 18.32 -12.25 -9.20
C TRP A 49 17.07 -12.67 -9.98
N PHE A 50 17.12 -12.62 -11.32
CA PHE A 50 16.00 -12.96 -12.21
C PHE A 50 15.58 -14.44 -12.15
N LYS A 51 16.39 -15.30 -11.56
CA LYS A 51 16.07 -16.73 -11.32
C LYS A 51 15.28 -16.95 -10.04
N HIS A 52 15.15 -15.93 -9.19
CA HIS A 52 14.47 -16.01 -7.91
C HIS A 52 13.12 -15.29 -7.99
N GLY A 53 12.04 -16.07 -8.16
CA GLY A 53 10.68 -15.54 -8.32
C GLY A 53 10.29 -14.46 -7.30
N PRO A 54 10.46 -14.69 -5.98
CA PRO A 54 10.15 -13.66 -4.98
C PRO A 54 10.92 -12.36 -5.17
N VAL A 55 12.18 -12.44 -5.63
CA VAL A 55 13.02 -11.26 -5.88
C VAL A 55 12.52 -10.48 -7.09
N VAL A 56 12.00 -11.17 -8.12
CA VAL A 56 11.41 -10.54 -9.30
C VAL A 56 10.18 -9.72 -8.92
N GLU A 57 9.29 -10.29 -8.10
CA GLU A 57 8.10 -9.59 -7.60
C GLU A 57 8.49 -8.33 -6.80
N GLU A 58 9.45 -8.47 -5.89
CA GLU A 58 9.92 -7.36 -5.05
C GLU A 58 10.54 -6.22 -5.84
N LEU A 59 11.43 -6.55 -6.78
CA LEU A 59 12.08 -5.54 -7.62
C LEU A 59 11.07 -4.88 -8.56
N THR A 60 10.07 -5.61 -9.04
CA THR A 60 9.00 -5.06 -9.88
C THR A 60 8.18 -4.04 -9.09
N ALA A 61 7.74 -4.39 -7.88
CA ALA A 61 6.99 -3.49 -7.00
C ALA A 61 7.81 -2.23 -6.66
N ALA A 62 9.09 -2.39 -6.30
CA ALA A 62 9.96 -1.26 -5.96
C ALA A 62 10.23 -0.34 -7.16
N MET A 63 10.39 -0.90 -8.37
CA MET A 63 10.55 -0.15 -9.61
C MET A 63 9.33 0.75 -9.87
N PHE A 64 8.12 0.18 -9.79
CA PHE A 64 6.89 0.92 -10.03
C PHE A 64 6.61 1.97 -8.96
N ALA A 65 6.82 1.63 -7.68
CA ALA A 65 6.74 2.61 -6.59
C ALA A 65 7.72 3.77 -6.79
N ARG A 66 8.91 3.51 -7.35
CA ARG A 66 9.87 4.59 -7.68
C ARG A 66 9.34 5.47 -8.80
N ARG A 67 8.81 4.88 -9.87
CA ARG A 67 8.23 5.64 -10.99
C ARG A 67 7.13 6.56 -10.49
N GLU A 68 6.26 6.05 -9.64
CA GLU A 68 5.21 6.83 -9.00
C GLU A 68 5.79 7.95 -8.12
N ALA A 69 6.75 7.66 -7.25
CA ALA A 69 7.33 8.66 -6.34
C ALA A 69 8.10 9.79 -7.06
N TYR A 70 8.63 9.52 -8.26
CA TYR A 70 9.40 10.47 -9.06
C TYR A 70 8.61 11.08 -10.22
N GLN A 71 7.30 10.82 -10.31
CA GLN A 71 6.45 11.42 -11.32
C GLN A 71 6.37 12.94 -11.12
N GLN A 72 6.39 13.69 -12.22
CA GLN A 72 6.34 15.15 -12.18
C GLN A 72 5.10 15.65 -11.43
N GLY A 73 5.27 16.69 -10.61
CA GLY A 73 4.18 17.34 -9.89
C GLY A 73 3.85 16.75 -8.51
N LYS A 74 4.50 15.65 -8.08
CA LYS A 74 4.33 15.14 -6.72
C LYS A 74 5.21 15.86 -5.70
N ASN A 75 4.70 16.03 -4.47
CA ASN A 75 5.46 16.57 -3.36
C ASN A 75 6.67 15.67 -3.05
N ALA A 76 7.85 16.26 -2.82
CA ALA A 76 9.08 15.51 -2.57
C ALA A 76 9.08 14.72 -1.24
N TYR A 77 8.19 15.06 -0.31
CA TYR A 77 8.15 14.47 1.04
C TYR A 77 7.12 13.33 1.13
N HIS A 78 5.83 13.64 1.21
CA HIS A 78 4.76 12.65 1.43
C HIS A 78 4.44 11.91 0.13
N GLY A 79 4.69 10.60 0.10
CA GLY A 79 4.57 9.78 -1.12
C GLY A 79 5.63 10.07 -2.20
N GLY A 80 6.56 10.98 -1.92
CA GLY A 80 7.62 11.39 -2.82
C GLY A 80 8.90 10.55 -2.71
N PRO A 81 10.01 11.01 -3.33
CA PRO A 81 11.29 10.31 -3.35
C PRO A 81 11.82 9.92 -1.97
N SER A 82 11.65 10.77 -0.96
CA SER A 82 12.10 10.48 0.41
C SER A 82 11.31 9.31 1.03
N ALA A 83 9.99 9.31 0.86
CA ALA A 83 9.12 8.22 1.30
C ALA A 83 9.45 6.91 0.58
N TRP A 84 9.73 6.94 -0.73
CA TRP A 84 10.14 5.74 -1.46
C TRP A 84 11.41 5.09 -0.88
N HIS A 85 12.43 5.88 -0.51
CA HIS A 85 13.63 5.32 0.12
C HIS A 85 13.31 4.65 1.46
N TYR A 86 12.53 5.33 2.30
CA TYR A 86 12.23 4.89 3.66
C TYR A 86 11.25 3.70 3.72
N GLN A 87 10.20 3.75 2.91
CA GLN A 87 9.07 2.80 2.97
C GLN A 87 9.21 1.63 1.99
N VAL A 88 9.97 1.80 0.90
CA VAL A 88 10.04 0.80 -0.18
C VAL A 88 11.46 0.26 -0.34
N LEU A 89 12.41 1.10 -0.73
CA LEU A 89 13.75 0.64 -1.10
C LEU A 89 14.44 -0.11 0.04
N TRP A 90 14.65 0.54 1.18
CA TRP A 90 15.42 -0.07 2.27
C TRP A 90 14.70 -1.26 2.92
N PRO A 91 13.38 -1.21 3.16
CA PRO A 91 12.63 -2.39 3.59
C PRO A 91 12.79 -3.57 2.64
N MET A 92 12.67 -3.37 1.31
CA MET A 92 12.89 -4.41 0.29
C MET A 92 14.32 -4.97 0.34
N VAL A 93 15.32 -4.09 0.41
CA VAL A 93 16.74 -4.51 0.46
C VAL A 93 17.04 -5.35 1.70
N HIS A 94 16.48 -5.01 2.87
CA HIS A 94 16.75 -5.73 4.12
C HIS A 94 16.21 -7.17 4.11
N ARG A 95 15.05 -7.39 3.50
CA ARG A 95 14.41 -8.72 3.41
C ARG A 95 14.84 -9.55 2.21
N MET A 96 15.63 -8.99 1.28
CA MET A 96 16.11 -9.70 0.10
C MET A 96 16.75 -11.07 0.44
N LYS A 97 17.52 -11.13 1.54
CA LYS A 97 18.20 -12.35 1.99
C LYS A 97 17.30 -13.37 2.69
N SER A 98 16.08 -13.00 3.08
CA SER A 98 15.14 -13.87 3.78
C SER A 98 13.99 -14.35 2.91
N ILE A 99 13.72 -13.68 1.77
CA ILE A 99 12.61 -14.06 0.87
C ILE A 99 12.96 -15.24 -0.06
N THR A 100 14.24 -15.54 -0.24
CA THR A 100 14.73 -16.67 -1.03
C THR A 100 16.08 -17.14 -0.52
N ASP A 101 16.40 -18.39 -0.79
CA ASP A 101 17.75 -18.92 -0.59
C ASP A 101 18.72 -18.42 -1.69
N PHE A 102 19.90 -17.97 -1.26
CA PHE A 102 21.02 -17.57 -2.12
C PHE A 102 22.31 -18.37 -1.83
N GLU A 103 22.28 -19.38 -0.96
CA GLU A 103 23.48 -20.12 -0.53
C GLU A 103 24.24 -20.75 -1.69
N GLN A 104 23.52 -21.15 -2.75
CA GLN A 104 24.08 -21.77 -3.95
C GLN A 104 24.34 -20.77 -5.09
N CYS A 105 24.29 -19.47 -4.81
CA CYS A 105 24.52 -18.42 -5.79
C CYS A 105 25.96 -17.91 -5.73
N THR A 106 26.63 -17.90 -6.87
CA THR A 106 27.97 -17.33 -7.05
C THR A 106 27.92 -16.18 -8.05
N PRO A 107 28.99 -15.38 -8.18
CA PRO A 107 29.06 -14.34 -9.21
C PRO A 107 28.92 -14.86 -10.65
N HIS A 108 29.19 -16.15 -10.90
CA HIS A 108 29.23 -16.74 -12.24
C HIS A 108 28.21 -17.88 -12.45
N SER A 109 27.56 -18.36 -11.40
CA SER A 109 26.60 -19.47 -11.47
C SER A 109 25.51 -19.33 -10.42
N CYS A 110 24.37 -19.97 -10.67
CA CYS A 110 23.25 -20.01 -9.74
C CYS A 110 22.77 -21.45 -9.68
N GLY A 111 22.97 -22.10 -8.53
CA GLY A 111 22.47 -23.44 -8.23
C GLY A 111 21.07 -23.46 -7.63
N PHE A 112 20.44 -22.29 -7.48
CA PHE A 112 19.08 -22.20 -6.95
C PHE A 112 18.09 -23.00 -7.80
N THR A 113 17.34 -23.85 -7.12
CA THR A 113 16.21 -24.57 -7.70
C THR A 113 14.97 -24.15 -6.91
N PRO A 114 13.94 -23.57 -7.55
CA PRO A 114 12.72 -23.19 -6.85
C PRO A 114 12.12 -24.40 -6.11
N PRO A 115 11.81 -24.28 -4.82
CA PRO A 115 11.12 -25.36 -4.12
C PRO A 115 9.72 -25.53 -4.71
N THR A 116 9.26 -26.76 -4.85
CA THR A 116 7.85 -27.07 -5.12
C THR A 116 7.17 -27.25 -3.76
N PRO A 117 6.40 -26.28 -3.27
CA PRO A 117 5.73 -26.40 -1.99
C PRO A 117 4.70 -27.55 -2.05
N ALA A 118 4.73 -28.42 -1.04
CA ALA A 118 3.66 -29.39 -0.85
C ALA A 118 2.41 -28.65 -0.34
N VAL A 119 1.25 -29.01 -0.88
CA VAL A 119 -0.04 -28.53 -0.39
C VAL A 119 -0.61 -29.61 0.53
N ALA A 120 -1.03 -29.23 1.73
CA ALA A 120 -1.69 -30.14 2.66
C ALA A 120 -3.03 -30.62 2.06
N ASP A 121 -3.36 -31.89 2.26
CA ASP A 121 -4.53 -32.55 1.69
C ASP A 121 -5.82 -32.34 2.51
N ASP A 122 -5.71 -31.80 3.71
CA ASP A 122 -6.80 -31.49 4.65
C ASP A 122 -7.42 -30.10 4.47
N PHE A 123 -6.96 -29.30 3.49
CA PHE A 123 -7.43 -27.92 3.32
C PHE A 123 -8.95 -27.82 3.14
N SER A 124 -9.57 -28.79 2.46
CA SER A 124 -11.02 -28.81 2.28
C SER A 124 -11.77 -29.14 3.58
N GLU A 125 -11.23 -30.03 4.41
CA GLU A 125 -11.80 -30.39 5.72
C GLU A 125 -11.67 -29.22 6.70
N PHE A 126 -10.52 -28.55 6.69
CA PHE A 126 -10.31 -27.32 7.46
C PHE A 126 -11.35 -26.25 7.13
N ILE A 127 -11.61 -26.00 5.84
CA ILE A 127 -12.64 -25.03 5.40
C ILE A 127 -14.03 -25.44 5.89
N ALA A 128 -14.39 -26.72 5.74
CA ALA A 128 -15.70 -27.20 6.19
C ALA A 128 -15.89 -26.97 7.69
N THR A 129 -14.86 -27.29 8.49
CA THR A 129 -14.87 -27.07 9.94
C THR A 129 -14.98 -25.57 10.29
N ASP A 130 -14.19 -24.70 9.65
CA ASP A 130 -14.26 -23.24 9.87
C ASP A 130 -15.63 -22.66 9.50
N ILE A 131 -16.31 -23.20 8.47
CA ILE A 131 -17.66 -22.77 8.10
C ILE A 131 -18.68 -23.24 9.13
N ASP A 132 -18.62 -24.50 9.57
CA ASP A 132 -19.56 -25.08 10.53
C ASP A 132 -19.49 -24.41 11.92
N GLU A 133 -18.33 -23.86 12.30
CA GLU A 133 -18.13 -23.14 13.58
C GLU A 133 -18.65 -21.69 13.56
N ARG A 134 -18.97 -21.13 12.39
CA ARG A 134 -19.40 -19.72 12.28
C ARG A 134 -20.89 -19.57 12.50
N ASP A 135 -21.28 -18.61 13.32
CA ASP A 135 -22.67 -18.19 13.46
C ASP A 135 -23.19 -17.54 12.16
N ASP A 136 -24.46 -17.81 11.82
CA ASP A 136 -25.11 -17.34 10.58
C ASP A 136 -25.27 -15.82 10.48
N ALA A 137 -25.21 -15.12 11.61
CA ALA A 137 -25.38 -13.67 11.68
C ALA A 137 -24.05 -13.00 12.02
N PRO A 138 -23.67 -11.90 11.34
CA PRO A 138 -22.65 -11.02 11.86
C PRO A 138 -23.04 -10.63 13.28
N THR A 139 -22.15 -10.82 14.24
CA THR A 139 -22.23 -10.07 15.50
C THR A 139 -22.15 -8.62 15.09
N GLU A 140 -23.30 -7.95 14.98
CA GLU A 140 -23.31 -6.49 14.95
C GLU A 140 -22.48 -6.08 16.17
N PRO A 141 -21.42 -5.26 16.00
CA PRO A 141 -20.80 -4.68 17.17
C PRO A 141 -21.94 -4.02 17.91
N THR A 142 -22.22 -4.49 19.11
CA THR A 142 -23.09 -3.77 20.04
C THR A 142 -22.40 -2.43 20.24
N SER A 143 -22.78 -1.46 19.42
CA SER A 143 -22.51 -0.08 19.68
C SER A 143 -23.26 0.21 20.97
N ASP A 144 -22.53 0.13 22.08
CA ASP A 144 -22.90 0.84 23.31
C ASP A 144 -22.99 2.37 23.06
N ASP A 145 -22.72 2.83 21.83
CA ASP A 145 -23.00 4.16 21.28
C ASP A 145 -24.45 4.34 20.76
N ASP A 146 -25.43 3.61 21.29
CA ASP A 146 -26.84 4.04 21.23
C ASP A 146 -27.15 5.11 22.31
N ALA A 147 -26.12 5.82 22.77
CA ALA A 147 -26.25 7.17 23.28
C ALA A 147 -26.46 8.09 22.06
N ALA A 148 -27.73 8.26 21.67
CA ALA A 148 -28.23 9.26 20.73
C ALA A 148 -27.19 10.35 20.42
N ALA A 149 -26.54 10.25 19.26
CA ALA A 149 -25.54 11.20 18.79
C ALA A 149 -26.14 12.62 18.78
N ALA A 150 -25.94 13.35 19.88
CA ALA A 150 -26.14 14.78 19.91
C ALA A 150 -25.07 15.33 18.98
N THR A 151 -25.47 15.87 17.83
CA THR A 151 -24.57 16.63 16.97
C THR A 151 -23.94 17.71 17.85
N PRO A 152 -22.62 17.69 18.10
CA PRO A 152 -21.99 18.69 18.95
C PRO A 152 -22.24 20.05 18.32
N SER A 153 -22.63 21.04 19.12
CA SER A 153 -22.91 22.39 18.61
C SER A 153 -21.65 23.16 18.23
N GLU A 154 -20.48 22.65 18.61
CA GLU A 154 -19.15 23.23 18.42
C GLU A 154 -18.15 22.12 18.12
N LEU A 155 -17.21 22.37 17.22
CA LEU A 155 -16.11 21.46 16.88
C LEU A 155 -14.78 22.17 17.12
N THR A 156 -13.79 21.48 17.67
CA THR A 156 -12.44 22.03 17.80
C THR A 156 -11.69 21.97 16.47
N MET A 157 -10.56 22.68 16.38
CA MET A 157 -9.67 22.58 15.22
C MET A 157 -9.17 21.14 14.99
N GLU A 158 -8.85 20.40 16.05
CA GLU A 158 -8.39 19.01 15.96
C GLU A 158 -9.49 18.10 15.39
N ASP A 159 -10.73 18.26 15.84
CA ASP A 159 -11.88 17.51 15.31
C ASP A 159 -12.08 17.76 13.81
N VAL A 160 -11.91 19.01 13.36
CA VAL A 160 -12.06 19.38 11.94
C VAL A 160 -10.93 18.81 11.09
N ILE A 161 -9.69 18.80 11.59
CA ILE A 161 -8.55 18.18 10.91
C ILE A 161 -8.80 16.68 10.72
N ASP A 162 -9.23 15.98 11.78
CA ASP A 162 -9.54 14.55 11.71
C ASP A 162 -10.67 14.26 10.70
N LEU A 163 -11.67 15.14 10.61
CA LEU A 163 -12.75 15.01 9.62
C LEU A 163 -12.27 15.25 8.19
N ILE A 164 -11.33 16.16 7.96
CA ILE A 164 -10.73 16.39 6.63
C ILE A 164 -9.86 15.20 6.24
N ASP A 165 -9.01 14.72 7.14
CA ASP A 165 -8.11 13.57 6.90
C ASP A 165 -8.89 12.27 6.62
N THR A 166 -10.11 12.16 7.13
CA THR A 166 -11.02 11.02 6.90
C THR A 166 -12.02 11.23 5.76
N ASP A 167 -11.89 12.30 4.97
CA ASP A 167 -12.76 12.65 3.83
C ASP A 167 -14.23 12.86 4.21
N ARG A 168 -14.47 13.33 5.44
CA ARG A 168 -15.79 13.63 6.02
C ARG A 168 -16.10 15.12 6.10
N ALA A 169 -15.12 15.97 5.82
CA ALA A 169 -15.24 17.42 5.74
C ALA A 169 -14.38 17.98 4.61
N VAL A 170 -14.78 19.14 4.06
CA VAL A 170 -14.03 19.84 3.02
C VAL A 170 -13.82 21.30 3.43
N ALA A 171 -12.57 21.74 3.44
CA ALA A 171 -12.20 23.15 3.65
C ALA A 171 -12.55 24.00 2.42
N GLU A 172 -13.18 25.16 2.62
CA GLU A 172 -13.52 26.09 1.52
C GLU A 172 -12.25 26.67 0.86
N ASP A 173 -11.24 27.03 1.66
CA ASP A 173 -9.91 27.44 1.19
C ASP A 173 -8.78 26.66 1.90
N PRO A 174 -8.19 25.63 1.27
CA PRO A 174 -7.15 24.81 1.89
C PRO A 174 -5.82 25.56 2.13
N ALA A 175 -5.68 26.82 1.71
CA ALA A 175 -4.53 27.65 2.04
C ALA A 175 -4.72 28.50 3.31
N ASP A 176 -5.93 28.50 3.89
CA ASP A 176 -6.29 29.22 5.11
C ASP A 176 -6.71 28.23 6.21
N ASP A 177 -5.91 28.16 7.27
CA ASP A 177 -6.11 27.23 8.39
C ASP A 177 -7.45 27.46 9.14
N PHE A 178 -8.04 28.66 9.05
CA PHE A 178 -9.29 29.02 9.73
C PHE A 178 -10.48 29.18 8.78
N THR A 179 -10.35 28.69 7.54
CA THR A 179 -11.42 28.75 6.55
C THR A 179 -12.66 27.97 7.01
N ALA A 180 -13.83 28.36 6.52
CA ALA A 180 -15.04 27.59 6.80
C ALA A 180 -14.96 26.19 6.19
N VAL A 181 -15.62 25.22 6.84
CA VAL A 181 -15.63 23.83 6.41
C VAL A 181 -17.05 23.34 6.13
N ILE A 182 -17.19 22.46 5.14
CA ILE A 182 -18.46 21.81 4.79
C ILE A 182 -18.48 20.41 5.38
N ILE A 183 -19.46 20.14 6.25
CA ILE A 183 -19.67 18.85 6.91
C ILE A 183 -21.13 18.46 6.70
N ASN A 184 -21.40 17.34 6.02
CA ASN A 184 -22.77 16.87 5.70
C ASN A 184 -23.66 17.97 5.08
N ASP A 185 -23.16 18.66 4.05
CA ASP A 185 -23.82 19.79 3.36
C ASP A 185 -24.12 21.02 4.23
N ALA A 186 -23.58 21.08 5.44
CA ALA A 186 -23.73 22.18 6.37
C ALA A 186 -22.41 22.95 6.51
N ARG A 187 -22.48 24.29 6.52
CA ARG A 187 -21.30 25.16 6.59
C ARG A 187 -20.98 25.54 8.02
N TRP A 188 -19.74 25.32 8.42
CA TRP A 188 -19.22 25.60 9.76
C TRP A 188 -18.13 26.67 9.67
N GLU A 189 -18.25 27.76 10.45
CA GLU A 189 -17.26 28.85 10.50
C GLU A 189 -16.48 28.83 11.81
N TYR A 190 -15.21 29.20 11.74
CA TYR A 190 -14.35 29.37 12.90
C TYR A 190 -14.74 30.62 13.70
N ASP A 191 -15.01 30.47 15.00
CA ASP A 191 -15.26 31.57 15.93
C ASP A 191 -13.99 31.90 16.72
N GLU A 192 -13.38 33.05 16.42
CA GLU A 192 -12.15 33.52 17.07
C GLU A 192 -12.30 33.74 18.59
N HIS A 193 -13.53 33.92 19.11
CA HIS A 193 -13.74 34.16 20.54
C HIS A 193 -13.73 32.87 21.35
N THR A 194 -14.15 31.75 20.74
CA THR A 194 -14.22 30.45 21.41
C THR A 194 -13.21 29.45 20.87
N GLU A 195 -12.46 29.80 19.82
CA GLU A 195 -11.46 28.96 19.16
C GLU A 195 -12.06 27.62 18.66
N THR A 196 -13.31 27.67 18.17
CA THR A 196 -14.09 26.51 17.72
C THR A 196 -14.87 26.81 16.44
N TYR A 197 -15.14 25.77 15.65
CA TYR A 197 -16.06 25.82 14.52
C TYR A 197 -17.51 25.70 14.98
N ARG A 198 -18.39 26.55 14.44
CA ARG A 198 -19.83 26.58 14.72
C ARG A 198 -20.66 26.51 13.45
N LEU A 199 -21.78 25.80 13.53
CA LEU A 199 -22.72 25.69 12.42
C LEU A 199 -23.38 27.04 12.11
N ILE A 200 -23.34 27.44 10.85
CA ILE A 200 -24.12 28.57 10.35
C ILE A 200 -25.49 28.09 9.91
N ARG A 201 -26.53 28.71 10.46
CA ARG A 201 -27.93 28.52 10.02
C ARG A 201 -28.26 29.38 8.82
#